data_AF-F9RQL7-F1
#
_entry.id   AF-F9RQL7-F1
#
_cell.length_a   1.000
_cell.length_b   1.000
_cell.length_c   1.000
_cell.angle_alpha   90.00
_cell.angle_beta   90.00
_cell.angle_gamma   90.00
#
_symmetry.space_group_name_H-M   'P 1'
#
loop_
_entity.id
_entity.type
_entity.pdbx_description
1 polymer ?
#
loop_
_entity_poly.entity_id
_entity_poly.type
_entity_poly.pdbx_seq_one_letter_code
_entity_poly.pdbx_strand_id
1 'polypeptide(L)'
;MKDPLLSNRRITTELSNDSSITIDQMKQLSRDKQKDYANKLSSNWKDAKSKIEGMEHDELLGFIDANKDNGLLVRSGSATIRVSVYEYALMQYVSKEIKARSVREAIVRLMEEKIQM
;
A
#
# COMPACT_ATOMS: atom_id res chain seq x y z
N MET A 1 -26.29 4.25 -4.52
CA MET A 1 -24.84 4.13 -4.25
C MET A 1 -24.12 5.21 -5.04
N LYS A 2 -23.30 6.04 -4.39
CA LYS A 2 -22.55 7.11 -5.08
C LYS A 2 -21.24 6.53 -5.61
N ASP A 3 -21.02 6.71 -6.90
CA ASP A 3 -19.85 6.22 -7.63
C ASP A 3 -18.56 6.85 -7.08
N PRO A 4 -17.59 6.07 -6.56
CA PRO A 4 -16.35 6.62 -5.99
C PRO A 4 -15.48 7.35 -7.04
N LEU A 5 -15.70 7.11 -8.34
CA LEU A 5 -15.05 7.85 -9.42
C LEU A 5 -15.56 9.30 -9.57
N LEU A 6 -16.77 9.60 -9.10
CA LEU A 6 -17.32 10.96 -9.09
C LEU A 6 -16.83 11.77 -7.87
N SER A 7 -16.40 11.10 -6.80
CA SER A 7 -15.76 11.74 -5.64
C SER A 7 -14.48 12.49 -6.02
N ASN A 8 -13.67 11.88 -6.91
CA ASN A 8 -12.43 12.50 -7.39
C ASN A 8 -12.69 13.71 -8.31
N ARG A 9 -13.83 13.78 -9.00
CA ARG A 9 -14.22 14.98 -9.79
C ARG A 9 -14.63 16.16 -8.90
N ARG A 10 -15.18 15.92 -7.72
CA ARG A 10 -15.56 17.00 -6.79
C ARG A 10 -14.37 17.67 -6.12
N ILE A 11 -13.29 16.92 -5.84
CA ILE A 11 -12.05 17.51 -5.31
C ILE A 11 -11.48 18.57 -6.27
N THR A 12 -11.68 18.40 -7.58
CA THR A 12 -11.25 19.41 -8.57
C THR A 12 -12.16 20.64 -8.68
N THR A 13 -13.38 20.62 -8.13
CA THR A 13 -14.35 21.72 -8.30
C THR A 13 -14.54 22.60 -7.05
N GLU A 14 -14.12 22.16 -5.86
CA GLU A 14 -14.30 22.93 -4.61
C GLU A 14 -13.07 23.75 -4.18
N LEU A 15 -12.02 23.83 -5.01
CA LEU A 15 -10.85 24.69 -4.78
C LEU A 15 -10.92 26.05 -5.48
N SER A 16 -12.02 26.35 -6.19
CA SER A 16 -12.29 27.70 -6.64
C SER A 16 -12.86 28.49 -5.47
N ASN A 17 -12.00 29.30 -4.82
CA ASN A 17 -12.32 30.70 -4.59
C ASN A 17 -11.16 31.56 -4.04
N ASP A 18 -9.94 31.03 -3.80
CA ASP A 18 -8.89 31.89 -3.23
C ASP A 18 -7.43 31.52 -3.52
N SER A 19 -7.09 31.05 -4.73
CA SER A 19 -5.68 30.73 -5.01
C SER A 19 -5.26 30.99 -6.45
N SER A 20 -4.40 31.99 -6.61
CA SER A 20 -3.65 32.37 -7.81
C SER A 20 -2.60 31.30 -8.22
N ILE A 21 -3.00 30.03 -8.26
CA ILE A 21 -2.10 28.93 -8.64
C ILE A 21 -2.26 28.69 -10.14
N THR A 22 -1.21 28.91 -10.90
CA THR A 22 -1.21 28.65 -12.34
C THR A 22 -1.27 27.14 -12.63
N ILE A 23 -1.79 26.76 -13.81
CA ILE A 23 -1.90 25.36 -14.24
C ILE A 23 -0.55 24.63 -14.14
N ASP A 24 0.56 25.33 -14.40
CA ASP A 24 1.91 24.76 -14.31
C ASP A 24 2.35 24.51 -12.85
N GLN A 25 1.93 25.37 -11.90
CA GLN A 25 2.15 25.13 -10.48
C GLN A 25 1.33 23.92 -9.98
N MET A 26 0.10 23.71 -10.46
CA MET A 26 -0.67 22.50 -10.14
C MET A 26 -0.02 21.22 -10.69
N LYS A 27 0.48 21.25 -11.93
CA LYS A 27 1.21 20.13 -12.52
C LYS A 27 2.48 19.81 -11.74
N GLN A 28 3.22 20.85 -11.30
CA GLN A 28 4.42 20.69 -10.51
C GLN A 28 4.12 20.09 -9.13
N LEU A 29 3.13 20.62 -8.42
CA LEU A 29 2.64 20.05 -7.15
C LEU A 29 2.21 18.59 -7.27
N SER A 30 1.53 18.24 -8.37
CA SER A 30 1.15 16.84 -8.63
C SER A 30 2.36 15.95 -8.86
N ARG A 31 3.36 16.42 -9.61
CA ARG A 31 4.60 15.68 -9.86
C ARG A 31 5.43 15.52 -8.59
N ASP A 32 5.54 16.56 -7.79
CA ASP A 32 6.27 16.55 -6.53
C ASP A 32 5.60 15.61 -5.51
N LYS A 33 4.26 15.64 -5.41
CA LYS A 33 3.51 14.66 -4.61
C LYS A 33 3.70 13.23 -5.11
N GLN A 34 3.70 12.99 -6.43
CA GLN A 34 3.97 11.66 -6.99
C GLN A 34 5.41 11.21 -6.75
N LYS A 35 6.37 12.13 -6.80
CA LYS A 35 7.79 11.88 -6.52
C LYS A 35 8.01 11.56 -5.05
N ASP A 36 7.40 12.32 -4.13
CA ASP A 36 7.45 12.06 -2.69
C ASP A 36 6.77 10.73 -2.35
N TYR A 37 5.65 10.43 -3.00
CA TYR A 37 4.99 9.14 -2.89
C TYR A 37 5.89 8.00 -3.40
N ALA A 38 6.50 8.15 -4.57
CA ALA A 38 7.47 7.18 -5.10
C ALA A 38 8.67 7.01 -4.16
N ASN A 39 9.22 8.08 -3.59
CA ASN A 39 10.35 8.04 -2.68
C ASN A 39 10.00 7.37 -1.33
N LYS A 40 8.83 7.69 -0.75
CA LYS A 40 8.36 7.02 0.48
C LYS A 40 8.16 5.52 0.28
N LEU A 41 7.79 5.10 -0.92
CA LEU A 41 7.33 3.75 -1.20
C LEU A 41 8.35 2.84 -1.88
N SER A 42 9.40 3.39 -2.52
CA SER A 42 10.37 2.63 -3.32
C SER A 42 11.78 2.55 -2.73
N SER A 43 12.20 3.54 -1.92
CA SER A 43 13.61 3.70 -1.58
C SER A 43 14.22 2.59 -0.72
N ASN A 44 13.42 1.68 -0.14
CA ASN A 44 13.99 0.65 0.73
C ASN A 44 13.24 -0.69 0.75
N TRP A 45 12.56 -1.06 -0.35
CA TRP A 45 11.77 -2.29 -0.39
C TRP A 45 12.57 -3.55 -0.08
N LYS A 46 13.76 -3.73 -0.70
CA LYS A 46 14.59 -4.92 -0.52
C LYS A 46 15.05 -5.07 0.93
N ASP A 47 15.50 -3.97 1.53
CA ASP A 47 16.01 -3.94 2.89
C ASP A 47 14.87 -4.16 3.90
N ALA A 48 13.72 -3.51 3.68
CA ALA A 48 12.53 -3.71 4.50
C ALA A 48 12.00 -5.15 4.40
N LYS A 49 11.99 -5.74 3.20
CA LYS A 49 11.63 -7.14 2.98
C LYS A 49 12.53 -8.08 3.77
N SER A 50 13.85 -7.92 3.63
CA SER A 50 14.85 -8.73 4.33
C SER A 50 14.69 -8.62 5.85
N LYS A 51 14.45 -7.41 6.36
CA LYS A 51 14.19 -7.18 7.78
C LYS A 51 12.93 -7.92 8.26
N ILE A 52 11.83 -7.82 7.52
CA ILE A 52 10.55 -8.48 7.85
C ILE A 52 10.68 -10.00 7.83
N GLU A 53 11.43 -10.57 6.89
CA GLU A 53 11.64 -12.02 6.81
C GLU A 53 12.34 -12.58 8.06
N GLY A 54 13.18 -11.76 8.71
CA GLY A 54 13.87 -12.11 9.96
C GLY A 54 13.13 -11.76 11.25
N MET A 55 11.98 -11.08 11.19
CA MET A 55 11.23 -10.69 12.40
C MET A 55 10.49 -11.86 13.02
N GLU A 56 10.45 -11.91 14.35
CA GLU A 56 9.58 -12.82 15.09
C GLU A 56 8.12 -12.33 15.17
N HIS A 57 7.24 -13.22 15.61
CA HIS A 57 5.80 -13.02 15.57
C HIS A 57 5.34 -11.73 16.27
N ASP A 58 5.85 -11.46 17.47
CA ASP A 58 5.51 -10.24 18.24
C ASP A 58 6.12 -8.98 17.62
N GLU A 59 7.29 -9.08 17.00
CA GLU A 59 7.93 -7.98 16.30
C GLU A 59 7.15 -7.59 15.03
N LEU A 60 6.61 -8.59 14.33
CA LEU A 60 5.72 -8.38 13.18
C LEU A 60 4.45 -7.64 13.60
N LEU A 61 3.83 -8.02 14.73
CA LEU A 61 2.65 -7.31 15.26
C LEU A 61 2.96 -5.84 15.54
N GLY A 62 4.04 -5.57 16.28
CA GLY A 62 4.47 -4.20 16.57
C GLY A 62 4.78 -3.40 15.29
N PHE A 63 5.38 -4.05 14.29
CA PHE A 63 5.64 -3.42 13.00
C PHE A 63 4.36 -3.09 12.23
N ILE A 64 3.39 -4.01 12.20
CA ILE A 64 2.09 -3.84 11.54
C ILE A 64 1.34 -2.66 12.17
N ASP A 65 1.26 -2.61 13.49
CA ASP A 65 0.57 -1.53 14.21
C ASP A 65 1.21 -0.16 13.94
N ALA A 66 2.54 -0.09 13.94
CA ALA A 66 3.28 1.14 13.65
C ALA A 66 3.14 1.64 12.20
N ASN A 67 2.73 0.78 11.26
CA ASN A 67 2.67 1.07 9.82
C ASN A 67 1.27 1.01 9.22
N LYS A 68 0.23 0.94 10.06
CA LYS A 68 -1.17 0.76 9.64
C LYS A 68 -1.66 1.81 8.63
N ASP A 69 -1.19 3.05 8.77
CA ASP A 69 -1.55 4.16 7.88
C ASP A 69 -1.01 4.00 6.45
N ASN A 70 -0.03 3.12 6.23
CA ASN A 70 0.53 2.85 4.91
C ASN A 70 -0.25 1.78 4.12
N GLY A 71 -1.22 1.11 4.74
CA GLY A 71 -1.85 -0.09 4.18
C GLY A 71 -2.89 0.12 3.08
N LEU A 72 -3.40 1.33 2.90
CA LEU A 72 -4.42 1.66 1.88
C LEU A 72 -3.88 2.54 0.75
N LEU A 73 -2.57 2.72 0.70
CA LEU A 73 -1.91 3.50 -0.34
C LEU A 73 -1.99 2.75 -1.67
N VAL A 74 -2.88 3.19 -2.56
CA VAL A 74 -3.12 2.58 -3.88
C VAL A 74 -1.80 2.52 -4.66
N ARG A 75 -1.38 1.31 -5.04
CA ARG A 75 -0.22 1.09 -5.90
C ARG A 75 -0.66 0.45 -7.22
N SER A 76 -0.53 1.19 -8.31
CA SER A 76 -0.80 0.68 -9.66
C SER A 76 0.45 0.00 -10.25
N GLY A 77 0.27 -1.20 -10.79
CA GLY A 77 1.23 -1.90 -11.64
C GLY A 77 0.49 -2.54 -12.82
N SER A 78 1.07 -2.54 -14.02
CA SER A 78 0.37 -2.96 -15.25
C SER A 78 0.19 -4.49 -15.39
N ALA A 79 0.90 -5.30 -14.59
CA ALA A 79 0.81 -6.77 -14.66
C ALA A 79 1.21 -7.50 -13.35
N THR A 80 1.67 -6.77 -12.33
CA THR A 80 2.13 -7.35 -11.05
C THR A 80 1.53 -6.55 -9.93
N ILE A 81 0.85 -7.22 -9.00
CA ILE A 81 0.37 -6.58 -7.76
C ILE A 81 1.61 -6.13 -6.98
N ARG A 82 1.75 -4.82 -6.79
CA ARG A 82 2.82 -4.26 -5.97
C ARG A 82 2.37 -4.26 -4.53
N VAL A 83 3.03 -5.07 -3.72
CA VAL A 83 2.80 -5.16 -2.28
C VAL A 83 3.63 -4.09 -1.58
N SER A 84 3.03 -3.38 -0.63
CA SER A 84 3.70 -2.46 0.28
C SER A 84 4.40 -3.19 1.42
N VAL A 85 5.30 -2.51 2.12
CA VAL A 85 6.06 -3.10 3.24
C VAL A 85 5.09 -3.54 4.36
N TYR A 86 4.03 -2.77 4.57
CA TYR A 86 2.95 -3.09 5.48
C TYR A 86 2.20 -4.37 5.07
N GLU A 87 1.74 -4.44 3.83
CA GLU A 87 1.02 -5.62 3.33
C GLU A 87 1.90 -6.87 3.36
N TYR A 88 3.20 -6.73 3.08
CA TYR A 88 4.13 -7.84 3.18
C TYR A 88 4.36 -8.30 4.63
N ALA A 89 4.42 -7.38 5.59
CA ALA A 89 4.49 -7.73 7.01
C ALA A 89 3.23 -8.50 7.46
N LEU A 90 2.03 -8.08 7.03
CA LEU A 90 0.79 -8.83 7.27
C LEU A 90 0.86 -10.24 6.68
N MET A 91 1.30 -10.36 5.43
CA MET A 91 1.43 -11.65 4.77
C MET A 91 2.45 -12.56 5.47
N GLN A 92 3.57 -12.01 5.93
CA GLN A 92 4.59 -12.74 6.68
C GLN A 92 4.07 -13.21 8.04
N TYR A 93 3.35 -12.33 8.75
CA TYR A 93 2.69 -12.64 10.02
C TYR A 93 1.74 -13.83 9.87
N VAL A 94 0.84 -13.77 8.88
CA VAL A 94 -0.12 -14.84 8.63
C VAL A 94 0.57 -16.13 8.18
N SER A 95 1.65 -16.03 7.38
CA SER A 95 2.45 -17.21 7.01
C SER A 95 3.01 -17.94 8.23
N LYS A 96 3.47 -17.21 9.26
CA LYS A 96 3.93 -17.80 10.52
C LYS A 96 2.78 -18.42 11.31
N GLU A 97 1.64 -17.73 11.41
CA GLU A 97 0.43 -18.22 12.12
C GLU A 97 -0.04 -19.58 11.62
N ILE A 98 -0.22 -19.70 10.31
CA ILE A 98 -0.74 -20.93 9.71
C ILE A 98 0.36 -21.96 9.41
N LYS A 99 1.61 -21.67 9.82
CA LYS A 99 2.80 -22.49 9.59
C LYS A 99 2.99 -22.85 8.10
N ALA A 100 2.76 -21.89 7.21
CA ALA A 100 3.01 -22.05 5.78
C ALA A 100 4.52 -21.99 5.48
N ARG A 101 4.97 -22.69 4.43
CA ARG A 101 6.38 -22.69 4.00
C ARG A 101 6.80 -21.38 3.32
N SER A 102 5.82 -20.60 2.85
CA SER A 102 6.05 -19.31 2.24
C SER A 102 4.81 -18.42 2.31
N VAL A 103 5.03 -17.11 2.20
CA VAL A 103 3.97 -16.11 2.02
C VAL A 103 3.04 -16.48 0.86
N ARG A 104 3.58 -16.99 -0.25
CA ARG A 104 2.77 -17.41 -1.40
C ARG A 104 1.82 -18.54 -1.04
N GLU A 105 2.33 -19.57 -0.35
CA GLU A 105 1.50 -20.68 0.11
C GLU A 105 0.41 -20.20 1.07
N ALA A 106 0.74 -19.28 1.98
CA ALA A 106 -0.24 -18.74 2.91
C ALA A 106 -1.40 -18.03 2.20
N ILE A 107 -1.08 -17.18 1.22
CA ILE A 107 -2.08 -16.45 0.44
C ILE A 107 -2.97 -17.42 -0.35
N VAL A 108 -2.37 -18.41 -1.03
CA VAL A 108 -3.13 -19.38 -1.83
C VAL A 108 -4.11 -20.16 -0.95
N ARG A 109 -3.65 -20.68 0.20
CA ARG A 109 -4.53 -21.41 1.14
C ARG A 109 -5.71 -20.58 1.63
N LEU A 110 -5.47 -19.32 1.99
CA LEU A 110 -6.54 -18.42 2.43
C LEU A 110 -7.53 -18.09 1.31
N MET A 111 -7.04 -17.96 0.07
CA MET A 111 -7.91 -17.74 -1.08
C MET A 111 -8.76 -18.98 -1.38
N GLU A 112 -8.16 -20.18 -1.36
CA GLU A 112 -8.87 -21.46 -1.55
C GLU A 112 -9.95 -21.65 -0.48
N GLU A 113 -9.62 -21.39 0.79
CA GLU A 113 -10.57 -21.45 1.91
C GLU A 113 -11.79 -20.53 1.69
N LYS A 114 -11.58 -19.32 1.16
CA LYS A 114 -12.68 -18.37 0.89
C LYS A 114 -13.48 -18.69 -0.35
N ILE A 115 -12.88 -19.36 -1.34
CA ILE A 115 -13.57 -19.77 -2.57
C ILE A 115 -14.34 -21.09 -2.36
N GLN A 116 -14.22 -21.73 -1.20
CA GLN A 116 -14.79 -23.05 -0.89
C GLN A 116 -14.28 -24.14 -1.85
N MET A 117 -12.99 -24.08 -2.20
CA MET A 117 -12.29 -25.18 -2.88
C MET A 117 -11.62 -26.13 -1.89
#